data_AF-A0A7X7SG99-F1
#
_entry.id   AF-A0A7X7SG99-F1
#
_cell.length_a   1.000
_cell.length_b   1.000
_cell.length_c   1.000
_cell.angle_alpha   90.00
_cell.angle_beta   90.00
_cell.angle_gamma   90.00
#
_symmetry.space_group_name_H-M   'P 1'
#
loop_
_entity.id
_entity.type
_entity.pdbx_description
1 polymer ?
#
loop_
_entity_poly.entity_id
_entity_poly.type
_entity_poly.pdbx_seq_one_letter_code
_entity_poly.pdbx_strand_id
1 'polypeptide(L)'
;HTLFSGMEYIDDPAEFSRRLPLMAKGRDFSDPIALNWTQDGTDVDFGALTKQLLAYVGASGASIHFGHEVKDLTKKRDGSWVVQAVNRRTGVKKKINAKFVFVGAGGGALHLLQKSGIKEAKGFGGFPVSGAFLRCTNPELIAEHQAKVYGKAAVGAPPMSVPHLDTRVIGHKPGLLFGPYAGWSPKFLKEGRVTDLPGSVKPDNLLSMLGVGVSELGLVKYLVSELAKTENGRIEMLREFAPQAISQDWELIVAGQRVQVIRRDKKKGGVLEFGTAVVNAKDGSIAGLLGASPGASTAVPAMLDVLSRCFPAEFDGWKPKLQEMVPSLGVKLSDNPDLFQQVWDWGTKELGLDRVSATV
;
A
#
# COMPACT_ATOMS: atom_id res chain seq x y z
N HIS A 1 18.09 -18.99 -1.53
CA HIS A 1 16.70 -18.98 -2.02
C HIS A 1 16.67 -18.18 -3.31
N THR A 2 16.09 -18.69 -4.41
CA THR A 2 16.16 -18.10 -5.76
C THR A 2 15.89 -16.60 -5.80
N LEU A 3 14.81 -16.15 -5.14
CA LEU A 3 14.38 -14.75 -5.13
C LEU A 3 15.28 -13.78 -4.34
N PHE A 4 16.29 -14.30 -3.63
CA PHE A 4 17.23 -13.51 -2.82
C PHE A 4 18.68 -13.88 -3.16
N SER A 5 18.92 -14.38 -4.37
CA SER A 5 20.27 -14.61 -4.87
C SER A 5 21.03 -13.27 -4.89
N GLY A 6 22.26 -13.25 -4.40
CA GLY A 6 23.07 -12.02 -4.32
C GLY A 6 22.87 -11.18 -3.05
N MET A 7 21.96 -11.56 -2.15
CA MET A 7 21.83 -10.89 -0.86
C MET A 7 23.05 -11.18 0.03
N GLU A 8 23.70 -10.13 0.51
CA GLU A 8 24.90 -10.20 1.36
C GLU A 8 24.54 -10.07 2.83
N TYR A 9 25.20 -10.84 3.69
CA TYR A 9 25.17 -10.64 5.14
C TYR A 9 26.41 -9.83 5.55
N ILE A 10 26.21 -8.75 6.29
CA ILE A 10 27.27 -7.82 6.70
C ILE A 10 27.17 -7.60 8.21
N ASP A 11 28.23 -7.92 8.93
CA ASP A 11 28.43 -7.63 10.36
C ASP A 11 29.72 -6.85 10.65
N ASP A 12 30.51 -6.52 9.63
CA ASP A 12 31.73 -5.71 9.74
C ASP A 12 31.41 -4.20 9.86
N PRO A 13 31.92 -3.51 10.89
CA PRO A 13 31.70 -2.07 11.08
C PRO A 13 32.17 -1.18 9.94
N ALA A 14 33.29 -1.52 9.29
CA ALA A 14 33.83 -0.71 8.20
C ALA A 14 32.93 -0.80 6.95
N GLU A 15 32.46 -2.00 6.64
CA GLU A 15 31.53 -2.22 5.52
C GLU A 15 30.15 -1.61 5.77
N PHE A 16 29.64 -1.70 7.00
CA PHE A 16 28.42 -0.97 7.40
C PHE A 16 28.59 0.54 7.20
N SER A 17 29.70 1.10 7.68
CA SER A 17 29.99 2.54 7.60
C SER A 17 30.14 3.02 6.17
N ARG A 18 30.72 2.20 5.29
CA ARG A 18 30.86 2.49 3.87
C ARG A 18 29.50 2.57 3.16
N ARG A 19 28.56 1.68 3.49
CA ARG A 19 27.24 1.63 2.84
C ARG A 19 26.23 2.62 3.43
N LEU A 20 26.29 2.85 4.74
CA LEU A 20 25.30 3.62 5.50
C LEU A 20 25.97 4.68 6.40
N PRO A 21 26.68 5.67 5.83
CA PRO A 21 27.49 6.62 6.60
C PRO A 21 26.64 7.43 7.60
N LEU A 22 25.44 7.86 7.20
CA LEU A 22 24.50 8.54 8.10
C LEU A 22 24.13 7.68 9.33
N MET A 23 23.98 6.37 9.14
CA MET A 23 23.62 5.46 10.22
C MET A 23 24.81 5.05 11.09
N ALA A 24 26.03 5.13 10.55
CA ALA A 24 27.27 4.80 11.24
C ALA A 24 27.81 5.95 12.09
N LYS A 25 27.55 7.20 11.68
CA LYS A 25 28.07 8.39 12.34
C LYS A 25 27.57 8.48 13.79
N GLY A 26 28.49 8.39 14.75
CA GLY A 26 28.19 8.41 16.17
C GLY A 26 27.66 7.09 16.75
N ARG A 27 27.70 5.99 15.99
CA ARG A 27 27.30 4.66 16.46
C ARG A 27 28.42 4.02 17.28
N ASP A 28 28.04 3.36 18.37
CA ASP A 28 28.93 2.45 19.12
C ASP A 28 28.89 1.06 18.47
N PHE A 29 30.01 0.65 17.87
CA PHE A 29 30.15 -0.66 17.23
C PHE A 29 30.58 -1.78 18.19
N SER A 30 30.67 -1.51 19.50
CA SER A 30 30.79 -2.57 20.50
C SER A 30 29.48 -3.35 20.68
N ASP A 31 28.34 -2.74 20.35
CA ASP A 31 27.06 -3.43 20.18
C ASP A 31 27.00 -4.07 18.78
N PRO A 32 26.79 -5.39 18.66
CA PRO A 32 26.80 -6.07 17.37
C PRO A 32 25.76 -5.51 16.38
N ILE A 33 26.21 -5.31 15.16
CA ILE A 33 25.39 -4.90 14.02
C ILE A 33 25.22 -6.06 13.03
N ALA A 34 24.11 -6.04 12.30
CA ALA A 34 23.88 -6.98 11.21
C ALA A 34 23.01 -6.33 10.13
N LEU A 35 23.40 -6.49 8.87
CA LEU A 35 22.65 -6.08 7.69
C LEU A 35 22.49 -7.26 6.74
N ASN A 36 21.29 -7.40 6.18
CA ASN A 36 21.09 -8.12 4.94
C ASN A 36 20.98 -7.08 3.82
N TRP A 37 21.91 -7.10 2.87
CA TRP A 37 22.01 -6.10 1.81
C TRP A 37 21.67 -6.67 0.44
N THR A 38 20.93 -5.91 -0.35
CA THR A 38 20.76 -6.13 -1.79
C THR A 38 21.17 -4.85 -2.51
N GLN A 39 22.02 -4.97 -3.52
CA GLN A 39 22.41 -3.83 -4.36
C GLN A 39 21.29 -3.45 -5.33
N ASP A 40 20.50 -4.44 -5.74
CA ASP A 40 19.46 -4.27 -6.74
C ASP A 40 18.17 -3.72 -6.11
N GLY A 41 17.53 -2.81 -6.85
CA GLY A 41 16.26 -2.20 -6.48
C GLY A 41 16.11 -0.81 -7.08
N THR A 42 14.88 -0.42 -7.41
CA THR A 42 14.57 0.94 -7.83
C THR A 42 13.43 1.50 -6.99
N ASP A 43 13.47 2.81 -6.73
CA ASP A 43 12.31 3.51 -6.19
C ASP A 43 11.28 3.74 -7.29
N VAL A 44 10.01 3.88 -6.91
CA VAL A 44 8.91 4.15 -7.83
C VAL A 44 8.17 5.39 -7.37
N ASP A 45 8.16 6.44 -8.19
CA ASP A 45 7.26 7.58 -8.00
C ASP A 45 5.84 7.17 -8.46
N PHE A 46 5.03 6.70 -7.50
CA PHE A 46 3.64 6.32 -7.76
C PHE A 46 2.77 7.48 -8.26
N GLY A 47 3.14 8.73 -7.97
CA GLY A 47 2.47 9.90 -8.52
C GLY A 47 2.71 10.05 -10.02
N ALA A 48 3.96 9.88 -10.45
CA ALA A 48 4.34 9.86 -11.86
C ALA A 48 3.71 8.65 -12.59
N LEU A 49 3.81 7.45 -12.01
CA LEU A 49 3.21 6.23 -12.58
C LEU A 49 1.70 6.39 -12.78
N THR A 50 0.98 6.89 -11.77
CA THR A 50 -0.47 7.10 -11.86
C THR A 50 -0.84 8.07 -13.00
N LYS A 51 -0.11 9.17 -13.15
CA LYS A 51 -0.34 10.13 -14.24
C LYS A 51 -0.12 9.50 -15.61
N GLN A 52 0.94 8.71 -15.78
CA GLN A 52 1.25 8.02 -17.03
C GLN A 52 0.18 6.98 -17.38
N LEU A 53 -0.24 6.17 -16.41
CA LEU A 53 -1.30 5.18 -16.61
C LEU A 53 -2.64 5.85 -16.98
N LEU A 54 -3.02 6.94 -16.31
CA LEU A 54 -4.22 7.69 -16.65
C LEU A 54 -4.13 8.35 -18.03
N ALA A 55 -2.96 8.89 -18.39
CA ALA A 55 -2.73 9.47 -19.72
C ALA A 55 -2.89 8.42 -20.82
N TYR A 56 -2.30 7.23 -20.64
CA TYR A 56 -2.43 6.10 -21.56
C TYR A 56 -3.89 5.66 -21.70
N VAL A 57 -4.61 5.50 -20.59
CA VAL A 57 -6.03 5.12 -20.59
C VAL A 57 -6.88 6.17 -21.33
N GLY A 58 -6.63 7.46 -21.10
CA GLY A 58 -7.30 8.55 -21.81
C GLY A 58 -7.00 8.56 -23.31
N ALA A 59 -5.72 8.41 -23.68
CA ALA A 59 -5.29 8.34 -25.08
C ALA A 59 -5.86 7.12 -25.81
N SER A 60 -6.13 6.02 -25.08
CA SER A 60 -6.79 4.82 -25.60
C SER A 60 -8.31 4.96 -25.76
N GLY A 61 -8.87 6.16 -25.55
CA GLY A 61 -10.28 6.47 -25.77
C GLY A 61 -11.20 6.37 -24.54
N ALA A 62 -10.66 6.11 -23.35
CA ALA A 62 -11.47 6.09 -22.14
C ALA A 62 -11.82 7.51 -21.65
N SER A 63 -13.05 7.68 -21.15
CA SER A 63 -13.48 8.94 -20.53
C SER A 63 -13.04 9.03 -19.07
N ILE A 64 -12.21 10.03 -18.74
CA ILE A 64 -11.73 10.27 -17.39
C ILE A 64 -12.42 11.51 -16.80
N HIS A 65 -13.03 11.35 -15.63
CA HIS A 65 -13.80 12.39 -14.97
C HIS A 65 -13.20 12.76 -13.60
N PHE A 66 -12.27 13.71 -13.58
CA PHE A 66 -11.73 14.26 -12.32
C PHE A 66 -12.76 15.10 -11.57
N GLY A 67 -12.61 15.20 -10.25
CA GLY A 67 -13.51 15.99 -9.40
C GLY A 67 -14.95 15.43 -9.30
N HIS A 68 -15.18 14.21 -9.77
CA HIS A 68 -16.47 13.53 -9.65
C HIS A 68 -16.39 12.49 -8.53
N GLU A 69 -17.32 12.58 -7.58
CA GLU A 69 -17.39 11.66 -6.45
C GLU A 69 -18.58 10.72 -6.63
N VAL A 70 -18.33 9.41 -6.65
CA VAL A 70 -19.39 8.40 -6.68
C VAL A 70 -20.08 8.38 -5.31
N LYS A 71 -21.40 8.60 -5.32
CA LYS A 71 -22.22 8.65 -4.10
C LYS A 71 -23.06 7.40 -3.90
N ASP A 72 -23.41 6.68 -4.97
CA ASP A 72 -24.27 5.51 -4.87
C ASP A 72 -24.06 4.54 -6.03
N LEU A 73 -24.35 3.27 -5.78
CA LEU A 73 -24.29 2.16 -6.74
C LEU A 73 -25.59 1.37 -6.65
N THR A 74 -26.43 1.42 -7.68
CA THR A 74 -27.71 0.70 -7.69
C THR A 74 -27.73 -0.34 -8.80
N LYS A 75 -28.02 -1.59 -8.46
CA LYS A 75 -28.21 -2.64 -9.46
C LYS A 75 -29.62 -2.59 -10.07
N LYS A 76 -29.71 -2.65 -11.39
CA LYS A 76 -30.97 -2.70 -12.15
C LYS A 76 -31.47 -4.14 -12.29
N ARG A 77 -32.75 -4.26 -12.69
CA ARG A 77 -33.39 -5.55 -12.97
C ARG A 77 -32.74 -6.32 -14.12
N ASP A 78 -32.15 -5.61 -15.08
CA ASP A 78 -31.42 -6.20 -16.21
C ASP A 78 -29.98 -6.65 -15.86
N GLY A 79 -29.59 -6.53 -14.58
CA GLY A 79 -28.27 -6.89 -14.10
C GLY A 79 -27.21 -5.78 -14.22
N SER A 80 -27.48 -4.70 -14.96
CA SER A 80 -26.57 -3.56 -15.07
C SER A 80 -26.57 -2.68 -13.81
N TRP A 81 -25.61 -1.77 -13.73
CA TRP A 81 -25.42 -0.84 -12.61
C TRP A 81 -25.72 0.59 -13.02
N VAL A 82 -26.37 1.32 -12.13
CA VAL A 82 -26.40 2.80 -12.13
C VAL A 82 -25.37 3.30 -11.14
N VAL A 83 -24.38 4.02 -11.65
CA VAL A 83 -23.40 4.75 -10.85
C VAL A 83 -23.88 6.20 -10.73
N GLN A 84 -24.20 6.63 -9.50
CA GLN A 84 -24.53 8.02 -9.23
C GLN A 84 -23.26 8.77 -8.82
N ALA A 85 -22.86 9.76 -9.62
CA ALA A 85 -21.71 10.61 -9.35
C ALA A 85 -22.13 12.07 -9.17
N VAL A 86 -21.40 12.81 -8.35
CA VAL A 86 -21.58 14.25 -8.13
C VAL A 86 -20.31 14.98 -8.53
N ASN A 87 -20.43 15.96 -9.41
CA ASN A 87 -19.34 16.90 -9.66
C ASN A 87 -19.13 17.75 -8.42
N ARG A 88 -17.98 17.64 -7.77
CA ARG A 88 -17.69 18.33 -6.51
C ARG A 88 -17.57 19.85 -6.65
N ARG A 89 -17.30 20.35 -7.86
CA ARG A 89 -17.19 21.79 -8.14
C ARG A 89 -18.55 22.44 -8.37
N THR A 90 -19.44 21.77 -9.09
CA THR A 90 -20.73 22.35 -9.51
C THR A 90 -21.94 21.79 -8.76
N GLY A 91 -21.79 20.69 -8.03
CA GLY A 91 -22.90 19.98 -7.37
C GLY A 91 -23.79 19.16 -8.32
N VAL A 92 -23.55 19.22 -9.63
CA VAL A 92 -24.35 18.51 -10.65
C VAL A 92 -24.25 17.00 -10.46
N LYS A 93 -25.41 16.33 -10.43
CA LYS A 93 -25.55 14.88 -10.34
C LYS A 93 -25.55 14.27 -11.73
N LYS A 94 -24.78 13.19 -11.93
CA LYS A 94 -24.76 12.38 -13.15
C LYS A 94 -25.10 10.94 -12.81
N LYS A 95 -25.87 10.29 -13.69
CA LYS A 95 -26.12 8.84 -13.66
C LYS A 95 -25.40 8.21 -14.84
N ILE A 96 -24.61 7.17 -14.57
CA ILE A 96 -23.86 6.43 -15.57
C ILE A 96 -24.35 4.99 -15.52
N ASN A 97 -24.71 4.41 -16.66
CA ASN A 97 -25.06 3.00 -16.76
C ASN A 97 -23.79 2.20 -17.08
N ALA A 98 -23.54 1.11 -16.36
CA ALA A 98 -22.39 0.24 -16.56
C ALA A 98 -22.78 -1.24 -16.47
N LYS A 99 -22.21 -2.08 -17.33
CA LYS A 99 -22.40 -3.55 -17.22
C LYS A 99 -21.55 -4.16 -16.11
N PHE A 100 -20.36 -3.59 -15.88
CA PHE A 100 -19.43 -3.96 -14.83
C PHE A 100 -18.96 -2.72 -14.06
N VAL A 101 -18.78 -2.84 -12.75
CA VAL A 101 -18.24 -1.77 -11.89
C VAL A 101 -17.02 -2.28 -11.14
N PHE A 102 -15.88 -1.60 -11.28
CA PHE A 102 -14.71 -1.82 -10.44
C PHE A 102 -14.56 -0.69 -9.41
N VAL A 103 -14.54 -1.04 -8.12
CA VAL A 103 -14.46 -0.11 -6.99
C VAL A 103 -13.01 -0.05 -6.49
N GLY A 104 -12.21 0.78 -7.17
CA GLY A 104 -10.83 1.13 -6.79
C GLY A 104 -10.72 2.39 -5.92
N ALA A 105 -11.61 2.55 -4.93
CA ALA A 105 -11.79 3.82 -4.21
C ALA A 105 -10.93 3.96 -2.93
N GLY A 106 -9.82 3.22 -2.82
CA GLY A 106 -9.00 3.17 -1.60
C GLY A 106 -9.84 2.85 -0.36
N GLY A 107 -9.62 3.55 0.75
CA GLY A 107 -10.44 3.40 1.95
C GLY A 107 -11.93 3.67 1.74
N GLY A 108 -12.31 4.46 0.72
CA GLY A 108 -13.70 4.72 0.37
C GLY A 108 -14.45 3.53 -0.26
N ALA A 109 -13.74 2.45 -0.62
CA ALA A 109 -14.34 1.28 -1.26
C ALA A 109 -15.38 0.58 -0.36
N LEU A 110 -15.17 0.54 0.97
CA LEU A 110 -16.10 -0.12 1.89
C LEU A 110 -17.50 0.52 1.84
N HIS A 111 -17.57 1.85 1.84
CA HIS A 111 -18.86 2.55 1.75
C HIS A 111 -19.60 2.27 0.43
N LEU A 112 -18.88 2.25 -0.69
CA LEU A 112 -19.47 2.00 -2.00
C LEU A 112 -19.96 0.55 -2.11
N LEU A 113 -19.20 -0.42 -1.59
CA LEU A 113 -19.62 -1.81 -1.54
C LEU A 113 -20.82 -2.01 -0.60
N GLN A 114 -20.86 -1.37 0.57
CA GLN A 114 -22.04 -1.39 1.45
C GLN A 114 -23.27 -0.81 0.75
N LYS A 115 -23.14 0.31 0.03
CA LYS A 115 -24.23 0.94 -0.72
C LYS A 115 -24.72 0.09 -1.90
N SER A 116 -23.82 -0.66 -2.53
CA SER A 116 -24.17 -1.58 -3.62
C SER A 116 -25.15 -2.69 -3.21
N GLY A 117 -25.22 -2.99 -1.90
CA GLY A 117 -26.14 -4.00 -1.35
C GLY A 117 -25.77 -5.45 -1.69
N ILE A 118 -24.60 -5.70 -2.27
CA ILE A 118 -24.14 -7.07 -2.57
C ILE A 118 -24.00 -7.88 -1.28
N LYS A 119 -24.33 -9.17 -1.34
CA LYS A 119 -24.32 -10.04 -0.15
C LYS A 119 -22.90 -10.25 0.38
N GLU A 120 -21.93 -10.22 -0.52
CA GLU A 120 -20.51 -10.49 -0.28
C GLU A 120 -19.83 -9.37 0.51
N ALA A 121 -20.40 -8.16 0.53
CA ALA A 121 -19.92 -7.04 1.34
C ALA A 121 -20.53 -7.01 2.76
N LYS A 122 -21.54 -7.85 3.06
CA LYS A 122 -22.20 -7.87 4.37
C LYS A 122 -21.24 -8.37 5.45
N GLY A 123 -21.26 -7.73 6.62
CA GLY A 123 -20.41 -8.08 7.74
C GLY A 123 -18.96 -7.58 7.64
N PHE A 124 -18.58 -6.91 6.54
CA PHE A 124 -17.32 -6.21 6.43
C PHE A 124 -17.37 -4.89 7.20
N GLY A 125 -16.39 -4.70 8.08
CA GLY A 125 -16.10 -3.46 8.78
C GLY A 125 -14.77 -2.88 8.32
N GLY A 126 -14.48 -1.66 8.77
CA GLY A 126 -13.24 -0.97 8.46
C GLY A 126 -12.75 -0.19 9.67
N PHE A 127 -11.46 -0.33 9.97
CA PHE A 127 -10.79 0.46 10.98
C PHE A 127 -9.74 1.35 10.31
N PRO A 128 -9.91 2.69 10.32
CA PRO A 128 -8.98 3.60 9.69
C PRO A 128 -7.70 3.73 10.52
N VAL A 129 -6.57 3.64 9.84
CA VAL A 129 -5.22 3.82 10.38
C VAL A 129 -4.51 4.84 9.49
N SER A 130 -3.95 5.88 10.12
CA SER A 130 -3.14 6.87 9.42
C SER A 130 -1.67 6.48 9.52
N GLY A 131 -0.90 6.77 8.48
CA GLY A 131 0.57 6.70 8.54
C GLY A 131 1.17 8.10 8.60
N ALA A 132 2.18 8.28 9.44
CA ALA A 132 3.02 9.48 9.45
C ALA A 132 4.49 9.12 9.31
N PHE A 133 5.29 10.03 8.78
CA PHE A 133 6.73 9.88 8.59
C PHE A 133 7.42 11.15 9.05
N LEU A 134 8.60 11.03 9.62
CA LEU A 134 9.53 12.14 9.71
C LEU A 134 10.16 12.34 8.33
N ARG A 135 10.07 13.55 7.78
CA ARG A 135 10.75 13.95 6.55
C ARG A 135 11.94 14.81 6.92
N CYS A 136 13.11 14.44 6.42
CA CYS A 136 14.30 15.28 6.56
C CYS A 136 14.17 16.54 5.70
N THR A 137 14.52 17.68 6.27
CA THR A 137 14.56 19.00 5.61
C THR A 137 15.99 19.46 5.32
N ASN A 138 16.99 18.76 5.87
CA ASN A 138 18.42 19.07 5.69
C ASN A 138 18.98 18.38 4.43
N PRO A 139 19.39 19.12 3.38
CA PRO A 139 19.88 18.56 2.14
C PRO A 139 21.21 17.79 2.29
N GLU A 140 22.04 18.15 3.26
CA GLU A 140 23.31 17.46 3.51
C GLU A 140 23.06 16.04 4.02
N LEU A 141 22.15 15.88 5.00
CA LEU A 141 21.76 14.56 5.51
C LEU A 141 21.07 13.70 4.44
N ILE A 142 20.27 14.32 3.57
CA ILE A 142 19.63 13.61 2.45
C ILE A 142 20.68 13.05 1.48
N ALA A 143 21.75 13.79 1.21
CA ALA A 143 22.82 13.36 0.31
C ALA A 143 23.68 12.22 0.90
N GLU A 144 23.82 12.17 2.23
CA GLU A 144 24.58 11.13 2.94
C GLU A 144 23.88 9.75 2.96
N HIS A 145 22.61 9.64 2.55
CA HIS A 145 21.87 8.37 2.62
C HIS A 145 21.26 8.00 1.26
N GLN A 146 21.72 6.90 0.67
CA GLN A 146 21.25 6.38 -0.62
C GLN A 146 20.76 4.93 -0.50
N ALA A 147 19.91 4.65 0.48
CA ALA A 147 19.43 3.31 0.76
C ALA A 147 17.99 3.31 1.29
N LYS A 148 17.36 2.14 1.25
CA LYS A 148 16.12 1.85 1.99
C LYS A 148 16.43 0.82 3.05
N VAL A 149 16.43 1.26 4.30
CA VAL A 149 16.89 0.42 5.43
C VAL A 149 15.72 0.12 6.34
N TYR A 150 15.31 -1.14 6.36
CA TYR A 150 14.24 -1.63 7.21
C TYR A 150 14.83 -2.15 8.52
N GLY A 151 14.26 -1.69 9.65
CA GLY A 151 14.66 -2.17 10.97
C GLY A 151 14.19 -3.59 11.25
N LYS A 152 14.46 -4.03 12.48
CA LYS A 152 13.86 -5.25 13.02
C LYS A 152 12.47 -4.94 13.58
N ALA A 153 11.49 -5.80 13.31
CA ALA A 153 10.18 -5.68 13.94
C ALA A 153 10.32 -5.80 15.47
N ALA A 154 9.75 -4.83 16.20
CA ALA A 154 9.65 -4.95 17.66
C ALA A 154 8.79 -6.18 18.03
N VAL A 155 9.10 -6.82 19.15
CA VAL A 155 8.36 -8.00 19.62
C VAL A 155 6.89 -7.63 19.81
N GLY A 156 6.00 -8.34 19.11
CA GLY A 156 4.56 -8.11 19.16
C GLY A 156 4.05 -6.95 18.28
N ALA A 157 4.92 -6.25 17.55
CA ALA A 157 4.48 -5.29 16.55
C ALA A 157 3.82 -6.01 15.36
N PRO A 158 2.75 -5.44 14.76
CA PRO A 158 2.20 -5.97 13.52
C PRO A 158 3.29 -6.01 12.44
N PRO A 159 3.32 -7.05 11.58
CA PRO A 159 4.40 -7.25 10.60
C PRO A 159 4.56 -6.12 9.58
N MET A 160 3.61 -5.18 9.51
CA MET A 160 3.62 -4.04 8.58
C MET A 160 4.07 -2.71 9.21
N SER A 161 4.45 -2.70 10.49
CA SER A 161 4.71 -1.47 11.26
C SER A 161 6.18 -1.26 11.59
N VAL A 162 7.09 -1.90 10.85
CA VAL A 162 8.52 -1.84 11.13
C VAL A 162 9.06 -0.48 10.67
N PRO A 163 9.73 0.29 11.54
CA PRO A 163 10.34 1.55 11.14
C PRO A 163 11.45 1.29 10.13
N HIS A 164 11.58 2.22 9.19
CA HIS A 164 12.57 2.18 8.13
C HIS A 164 13.03 3.59 7.78
N LEU A 165 14.29 3.71 7.39
CA LEU A 165 14.94 4.94 6.93
C LEU A 165 15.21 4.82 5.43
N ASP A 166 14.42 5.56 4.64
CA ASP A 166 14.37 5.41 3.20
C ASP A 166 14.70 6.70 2.46
N THR A 167 15.63 6.60 1.53
CA THR A 167 15.72 7.53 0.41
C THR A 167 14.53 7.34 -0.52
N ARG A 168 13.85 8.42 -0.86
CA ARG A 168 12.74 8.49 -1.82
C ARG A 168 13.04 9.51 -2.90
N VAL A 169 12.81 9.17 -4.16
CA VAL A 169 13.02 10.10 -5.28
C VAL A 169 11.67 10.50 -5.85
N ILE A 170 11.25 11.73 -5.56
CA ILE A 170 9.92 12.24 -5.96
C ILE A 170 10.14 13.45 -6.86
N GLY A 171 9.63 13.40 -8.09
CA GLY A 171 9.86 14.46 -9.07
C GLY A 171 11.35 14.79 -9.28
N HIS A 172 12.20 13.77 -9.35
CA HIS A 172 13.67 13.86 -9.47
C HIS A 172 14.40 14.51 -8.29
N LYS A 173 13.71 14.73 -7.16
CA LYS A 173 14.34 15.24 -5.94
C LYS A 173 14.48 14.11 -4.93
N PRO A 174 15.70 13.81 -4.45
CA PRO A 174 15.87 12.89 -3.35
C PRO A 174 15.30 13.53 -2.07
N GLY A 175 14.70 12.69 -1.24
CA GLY A 175 14.25 13.03 0.10
C GLY A 175 14.49 11.84 1.02
N LEU A 176 14.58 12.11 2.31
CA LEU A 176 14.84 11.09 3.32
C LEU A 176 13.65 11.02 4.28
N LEU A 177 13.06 9.83 4.41
CA LEU A 177 11.89 9.60 5.25
C LEU A 177 12.20 8.52 6.30
N PHE A 178 11.71 8.75 7.53
CA PHE A 178 11.76 7.77 8.60
C PHE A 178 10.36 7.50 9.17
N GLY A 179 10.02 6.23 9.37
CA GLY A 179 8.71 5.78 9.85
C GLY A 179 8.37 4.39 9.32
N PRO A 180 7.09 3.97 9.29
CA PRO A 180 5.91 4.74 9.63
C PRO A 180 5.66 4.83 11.14
N TYR A 181 5.16 5.97 11.59
CA TYR A 181 4.49 6.12 12.87
C TYR A 181 3.00 5.90 12.70
N ALA A 182 2.38 5.18 13.64
CA ALA A 182 0.93 5.04 13.59
C ALA A 182 0.24 6.35 13.98
N GLY A 183 -0.75 6.74 13.19
CA GLY A 183 -1.69 7.81 13.48
C GLY A 183 -3.12 7.28 13.44
N TRP A 184 -4.06 8.13 13.86
CA TRP A 184 -5.47 7.81 13.85
C TRP A 184 -6.29 8.96 13.27
N SER A 185 -7.27 8.60 12.46
CA SER A 185 -8.28 9.51 11.93
C SER A 185 -9.56 8.72 11.69
N PRO A 186 -10.75 9.25 11.98
CA PRO A 186 -12.00 8.57 11.63
C PRO A 186 -12.31 8.63 10.13
N LYS A 187 -11.48 9.32 9.33
CA LYS A 187 -11.62 9.48 7.88
C LYS A 187 -11.10 8.24 7.15
N PHE A 188 -11.77 7.85 6.07
CA PHE A 188 -11.34 6.72 5.24
C PHE A 188 -10.46 7.15 4.06
N LEU A 189 -10.47 8.44 3.72
CA LEU A 189 -9.63 9.07 2.70
C LEU A 189 -8.88 10.25 3.30
N LYS A 190 -7.76 10.66 2.68
CA LYS A 190 -6.98 11.84 3.11
C LYS A 190 -7.86 13.10 3.22
N GLU A 191 -8.65 13.34 2.18
CA GLU A 191 -9.67 14.40 2.12
C GLU A 191 -11.09 13.87 2.42
N GLY A 192 -11.19 12.87 3.29
CA GLY A 192 -12.45 12.20 3.70
C GLY A 192 -13.23 12.94 4.79
N ARG A 193 -14.33 12.33 5.23
CA ARG A 193 -15.23 12.92 6.25
C ARG A 193 -14.97 12.29 7.61
N VAL A 194 -15.11 13.08 8.67
CA VAL A 194 -15.02 12.54 10.04
C VAL A 194 -16.15 11.56 10.37
N THR A 195 -17.21 11.57 9.57
CA THR A 195 -18.34 10.64 9.66
C THR A 195 -18.14 9.35 8.88
N ASP A 196 -16.97 9.13 8.24
CA ASP A 196 -16.71 7.90 7.47
C ASP A 196 -16.77 6.67 8.39
N LEU A 197 -15.99 6.64 9.48
CA LEU A 197 -16.02 5.51 10.44
C LEU A 197 -17.43 5.26 11.03
N PRO A 198 -18.12 6.24 11.65
CA PRO A 198 -19.49 6.04 12.13
C PRO A 198 -20.46 5.61 11.03
N GLY A 199 -20.33 6.18 9.83
CA GLY A 199 -21.15 5.86 8.67
C GLY A 199 -20.90 4.46 8.12
N SER A 200 -19.77 3.83 8.44
CA SER A 200 -19.41 2.47 8.01
C SER A 200 -19.99 1.39 8.92
N VAL A 201 -20.41 1.75 10.13
CA VAL A 201 -21.06 0.83 11.07
C VAL A 201 -22.49 0.54 10.61
N LYS A 202 -22.81 -0.74 10.51
CA LYS A 202 -24.11 -1.28 10.07
C LYS A 202 -24.54 -2.41 11.01
N PRO A 203 -25.85 -2.69 11.14
CA PRO A 203 -26.33 -3.81 11.94
C PRO A 203 -25.65 -5.15 11.58
N ASP A 204 -25.35 -5.37 10.30
CA ASP A 204 -24.72 -6.61 9.83
C ASP A 204 -23.22 -6.75 10.12
N ASN A 205 -22.51 -5.65 10.46
CA ASN A 205 -21.07 -5.66 10.74
C ASN A 205 -20.72 -5.26 12.19
N LEU A 206 -21.71 -4.88 13.01
CA LEU A 206 -21.48 -4.44 14.39
C LEU A 206 -20.76 -5.51 15.24
N LEU A 207 -21.18 -6.77 15.11
CA LEU A 207 -20.52 -7.90 15.79
C LEU A 207 -19.08 -8.08 15.33
N SER A 208 -18.80 -7.86 14.03
CA SER A 208 -17.43 -7.93 13.49
C SER A 208 -16.55 -6.83 14.08
N MET A 209 -17.06 -5.59 14.12
CA MET A 209 -16.36 -4.43 14.66
C MET A 209 -16.03 -4.59 16.15
N LEU A 210 -17.00 -5.04 16.95
CA LEU A 210 -16.82 -5.28 18.38
C LEU A 210 -15.86 -6.45 18.64
N GLY A 211 -15.98 -7.53 17.84
CA GLY A 211 -15.12 -8.71 17.95
C GLY A 211 -13.64 -8.37 17.79
N VAL A 212 -13.28 -7.53 16.81
CA VAL A 212 -11.89 -7.08 16.60
C VAL A 212 -11.33 -6.31 17.80
N GLY A 213 -12.12 -5.47 18.45
CA GLY A 213 -11.65 -4.71 19.63
C GLY A 213 -11.17 -5.63 20.76
N VAL A 214 -11.76 -6.81 20.89
CA VAL A 214 -11.40 -7.84 21.89
C VAL A 214 -10.33 -8.80 21.37
N SER A 215 -10.41 -9.20 20.10
CA SER A 215 -9.49 -10.20 19.54
C SER A 215 -8.12 -9.62 19.16
N GLU A 216 -8.01 -8.30 19.01
CA GLU A 216 -6.81 -7.59 18.52
C GLU A 216 -6.28 -6.56 19.52
N LEU A 217 -6.38 -6.86 20.82
CA LEU A 217 -5.91 -5.98 21.90
C LEU A 217 -4.43 -5.59 21.77
N GLY A 218 -3.59 -6.47 21.22
CA GLY A 218 -2.17 -6.18 20.95
C GLY A 218 -1.99 -5.04 19.94
N LEU A 219 -2.74 -5.08 18.82
CA LEU A 219 -2.72 -3.99 17.84
C LEU A 219 -3.29 -2.71 18.43
N VAL A 220 -4.39 -2.77 19.17
CA VAL A 220 -4.98 -1.58 19.82
C VAL A 220 -3.97 -0.95 20.77
N LYS A 221 -3.32 -1.74 21.62
CA LYS A 221 -2.26 -1.28 22.53
C LYS A 221 -1.10 -0.65 21.76
N TYR A 222 -0.65 -1.29 20.68
CA TYR A 222 0.40 -0.75 19.81
C TYR A 222 0.01 0.62 19.23
N LEU A 223 -1.19 0.73 18.62
CA LEU A 223 -1.68 1.97 18.03
C LEU A 223 -1.81 3.09 19.08
N VAL A 224 -2.34 2.78 20.27
CA VAL A 224 -2.42 3.76 21.38
C VAL A 224 -1.02 4.20 21.82
N SER A 225 -0.07 3.28 21.92
CA SER A 225 1.31 3.63 22.30
C SER A 225 1.99 4.53 21.27
N GLU A 226 1.77 4.27 19.98
CA GLU A 226 2.29 5.10 18.89
C GLU A 226 1.65 6.49 18.86
N LEU A 227 0.34 6.58 19.11
CA LEU A 227 -0.38 7.85 19.23
C LEU A 227 0.09 8.69 20.41
N ALA A 228 0.50 8.04 21.51
CA ALA A 228 1.02 8.70 22.69
C ALA A 228 2.46 9.22 22.51
N LYS A 229 3.17 8.85 21.43
CA LYS A 229 4.54 9.31 21.22
C LYS A 229 4.61 10.81 20.98
N THR A 230 5.45 11.46 21.76
CA THR A 230 5.82 12.87 21.58
C THR A 230 6.77 13.02 20.39
N GLU A 231 6.95 14.25 19.92
CA GLU A 231 7.94 14.57 18.89
C GLU A 231 9.34 14.07 19.27
N ASN A 232 9.78 14.35 20.50
CA ASN A 232 11.05 13.84 21.03
C ASN A 232 11.12 12.31 20.96
N GLY A 233 10.05 11.60 21.36
CA GLY A 233 10.01 10.14 21.28
C GLY A 233 10.12 9.60 19.86
N ARG A 234 9.67 10.36 18.84
CA ARG A 234 9.86 10.00 17.43
C ARG A 234 11.31 10.16 16.99
N ILE A 235 11.96 11.24 17.43
CA ILE A 235 13.38 11.49 17.16
C ILE A 235 14.28 10.47 17.86
N GLU A 236 13.97 10.05 19.10
CA GLU A 236 14.75 8.99 19.76
C GLU A 236 14.71 7.67 18.97
N MET A 237 13.56 7.29 18.41
CA MET A 237 13.50 6.11 17.53
C MET A 237 14.30 6.29 16.24
N LEU A 238 14.32 7.50 15.68
CA LEU A 238 15.16 7.81 14.53
C LEU A 238 16.65 7.66 14.90
N ARG A 239 17.05 7.98 16.13
CA ARG A 239 18.44 7.82 16.58
C ARG A 239 18.92 6.38 16.65
N GLU A 240 18.02 5.41 16.74
CA GLU A 240 18.37 4.00 16.56
C GLU A 240 18.94 3.73 15.14
N PHE A 241 18.48 4.49 14.14
CA PHE A 241 18.98 4.44 12.77
C PHE A 241 20.10 5.45 12.52
N ALA A 242 19.90 6.72 12.85
CA ALA A 242 20.83 7.83 12.64
C ALA A 242 21.18 8.49 13.99
N PRO A 243 22.24 8.02 14.70
CA PRO A 243 22.52 8.39 16.09
C PRO A 243 22.62 9.90 16.35
N GLN A 244 23.10 10.65 15.36
CA GLN A 244 23.27 12.11 15.45
C GLN A 244 22.04 12.91 14.99
N ALA A 245 20.89 12.28 14.78
CA ALA A 245 19.68 12.99 14.35
C ALA A 245 19.26 14.06 15.38
N ILE A 246 19.00 15.27 14.87
CA ILE A 246 18.54 16.44 15.64
C ILE A 246 17.16 16.86 15.18
N SER A 247 16.26 17.20 16.11
CA SER A 247 14.84 17.44 15.80
C SER A 247 14.59 18.49 14.72
N GLN A 248 15.40 19.55 14.67
CA GLN A 248 15.24 20.67 13.74
C GLN A 248 15.38 20.30 12.26
N ASP A 249 16.05 19.18 11.96
CA ASP A 249 16.26 18.71 10.58
C ASP A 249 15.11 17.82 10.08
N TRP A 250 14.06 17.61 10.89
CA TRP A 250 12.99 16.67 10.61
C TRP A 250 11.62 17.28 10.92
N GLU A 251 10.67 17.02 10.04
CA GLU A 251 9.28 17.42 10.24
C GLU A 251 8.33 16.24 10.09
N LEU A 252 7.26 16.20 10.87
CA LEU A 252 6.26 15.16 10.76
C LEU A 252 5.31 15.44 9.60
N ILE A 253 5.27 14.54 8.62
CA ILE A 253 4.30 14.56 7.52
C ILE A 253 3.28 13.45 7.67
N VAL A 254 2.01 13.76 7.39
CA VAL A 254 0.94 12.77 7.29
C VAL A 254 0.88 12.24 5.86
N ALA A 255 1.23 10.98 5.67
CA ALA A 255 1.34 10.38 4.34
C ALA A 255 -0.05 10.09 3.76
N GLY A 256 -0.81 9.20 4.39
CA GLY A 256 -2.08 8.70 3.86
C GLY A 256 -2.95 8.00 4.90
N GLN A 257 -4.20 7.74 4.49
CA GLN A 257 -5.18 6.99 5.26
C GLN A 257 -5.32 5.59 4.67
N ARG A 258 -5.26 4.58 5.53
CA ARG A 258 -5.48 3.18 5.19
C ARG A 258 -6.68 2.69 5.99
N VAL A 259 -7.56 1.92 5.36
CA VAL A 259 -8.64 1.24 6.07
C VAL A 259 -8.26 -0.22 6.23
N GLN A 260 -7.97 -0.62 7.47
CA GLN A 260 -7.75 -2.01 7.82
C GLN A 260 -9.10 -2.72 7.85
N VAL A 261 -9.21 -3.78 7.06
CA VAL A 261 -10.49 -4.49 6.88
C VAL A 261 -10.74 -5.41 8.04
N ILE A 262 -12.00 -5.43 8.47
CA ILE A 262 -12.50 -6.35 9.47
C ILE A 262 -13.49 -7.29 8.80
N ARG A 263 -13.18 -8.59 8.80
CA ARG A 263 -14.07 -9.61 8.28
C ARG A 263 -14.77 -10.30 9.43
N ARG A 264 -16.03 -10.70 9.21
CA ARG A 264 -16.77 -11.53 10.15
C ARG A 264 -16.09 -12.89 10.30
N ASP A 265 -15.85 -13.29 11.55
CA ASP A 265 -15.37 -14.62 11.89
C ASP A 265 -16.41 -15.35 12.74
N LYS A 266 -16.60 -16.66 12.50
CA LYS A 266 -17.63 -17.45 13.19
C LYS A 266 -17.31 -17.68 14.68
N LYS A 267 -16.03 -17.68 15.08
CA LYS A 267 -15.58 -17.96 16.45
C LYS A 267 -15.27 -16.68 17.23
N LYS A 268 -14.61 -15.72 16.58
CA LYS A 268 -14.10 -14.48 17.19
C LYS A 268 -15.04 -13.29 17.02
N GLY A 269 -16.15 -13.44 16.29
CA GLY A 269 -17.06 -12.34 15.93
C GLY A 269 -16.51 -11.49 14.78
N GLY A 270 -15.22 -11.11 14.83
CA GLY A 270 -14.49 -10.46 13.76
C GLY A 270 -12.97 -10.63 13.88
N VAL A 271 -12.29 -10.56 12.74
CA VAL A 271 -10.82 -10.62 12.62
C VAL A 271 -10.33 -9.58 11.62
N LEU A 272 -9.10 -9.11 11.82
CA LEU A 272 -8.45 -8.23 10.85
C LEU A 272 -7.99 -9.02 9.64
N GLU A 273 -8.39 -8.56 8.46
CA GLU A 273 -7.96 -9.12 7.18
C GLU A 273 -6.67 -8.44 6.74
N PHE A 274 -5.53 -9.10 6.92
CA PHE A 274 -4.25 -8.56 6.47
C PHE A 274 -4.11 -8.67 4.94
N GLY A 275 -3.66 -7.58 4.31
CA GLY A 275 -3.47 -7.51 2.85
C GLY A 275 -4.64 -6.87 2.10
N THR A 276 -4.67 -7.08 0.79
CA THR A 276 -5.73 -6.60 -0.12
C THR A 276 -6.73 -7.74 -0.35
N ALA A 277 -7.99 -7.51 0.01
CA ALA A 277 -9.08 -8.45 -0.24
C ALA A 277 -9.87 -8.03 -1.47
N VAL A 278 -10.02 -8.95 -2.42
CA VAL A 278 -10.94 -8.82 -3.56
C VAL A 278 -12.33 -9.27 -3.12
N VAL A 279 -13.30 -8.35 -3.18
CA VAL A 279 -14.72 -8.63 -2.93
C VAL A 279 -15.49 -8.42 -4.22
N ASN A 280 -16.15 -9.47 -4.73
CA ASN A 280 -16.96 -9.40 -5.94
C ASN A 280 -18.34 -9.99 -5.72
N ALA A 281 -19.33 -9.51 -6.48
CA ALA A 281 -20.64 -10.13 -6.52
C ALA A 281 -20.54 -11.54 -7.15
N LYS A 282 -21.39 -12.47 -6.72
CA LYS A 282 -21.46 -13.83 -7.26
C LYS A 282 -21.57 -13.88 -8.80
N ASP A 283 -22.23 -12.90 -9.41
CA ASP A 283 -22.40 -12.83 -10.86
C ASP A 283 -21.31 -12.02 -11.58
N GLY A 284 -20.23 -11.63 -10.89
CA GLY A 284 -19.09 -10.94 -11.49
C GLY A 284 -19.36 -9.49 -11.90
N SER A 285 -20.58 -8.97 -11.77
CA SER A 285 -20.97 -7.64 -12.30
C SER A 285 -20.37 -6.45 -11.54
N ILE A 286 -19.80 -6.68 -10.35
CA ILE A 286 -19.09 -5.67 -9.56
C ILE A 286 -17.97 -6.34 -8.77
N ALA A 287 -16.83 -5.66 -8.67
CA ALA A 287 -15.74 -6.01 -7.78
C ALA A 287 -15.18 -4.77 -7.08
N GLY A 288 -14.61 -4.94 -5.89
CA GLY A 288 -13.91 -3.89 -5.17
C GLY A 288 -12.72 -4.44 -4.39
N LEU A 289 -11.74 -3.57 -4.18
CA LEU A 289 -10.59 -3.87 -3.35
C LEU A 289 -10.79 -3.26 -1.98
N LEU A 290 -10.63 -4.08 -0.94
CA LEU A 290 -10.67 -3.67 0.45
C LEU A 290 -9.31 -3.95 1.10
N GLY A 291 -8.91 -3.12 2.07
CA GLY A 291 -7.75 -3.41 2.93
C GLY A 291 -6.51 -2.62 2.57
N ALA A 292 -5.35 -3.27 2.68
CA ALA A 292 -4.08 -2.67 2.29
C ALA A 292 -4.18 -2.20 0.83
N SER A 293 -3.74 -0.96 0.56
CA SER A 293 -3.56 -0.53 -0.82
C SER A 293 -2.62 -1.52 -1.47
N PRO A 294 -2.98 -2.11 -2.62
CA PRO A 294 -2.06 -3.01 -3.28
C PRO A 294 -0.83 -2.21 -3.69
N GLY A 295 0.32 -2.56 -3.11
CA GLY A 295 1.61 -2.02 -3.53
C GLY A 295 2.03 -2.67 -4.85
N ALA A 296 3.23 -2.32 -5.33
CA ALA A 296 3.79 -2.91 -6.55
C ALA A 296 3.71 -4.45 -6.57
N SER A 297 3.94 -5.10 -5.43
CA SER A 297 3.95 -6.57 -5.31
C SER A 297 2.56 -7.23 -5.30
N THR A 298 1.47 -6.48 -5.08
CA THR A 298 0.12 -7.06 -4.95
C THR A 298 -0.89 -6.52 -5.95
N ALA A 299 -0.61 -5.41 -6.64
CA ALA A 299 -1.52 -4.81 -7.61
C ALA A 299 -1.82 -5.74 -8.80
N VAL A 300 -0.78 -6.30 -9.43
CA VAL A 300 -0.93 -7.18 -10.59
C VAL A 300 -1.68 -8.48 -10.22
N PRO A 301 -1.29 -9.24 -9.16
CA PRO A 301 -2.05 -10.41 -8.72
C PRO A 301 -3.51 -10.10 -8.38
N ALA A 302 -3.79 -8.97 -7.73
CA ALA A 302 -5.16 -8.59 -7.40
C ALA A 302 -6.01 -8.32 -8.65
N MET A 303 -5.46 -7.69 -9.68
CA MET A 303 -6.17 -7.47 -10.94
C MET A 303 -6.38 -8.75 -11.74
N LEU A 304 -5.41 -9.65 -11.75
CA LEU A 304 -5.59 -10.98 -12.34
C LEU A 304 -6.71 -11.77 -11.65
N ASP A 305 -6.79 -11.70 -10.31
CA ASP A 305 -7.86 -12.33 -9.52
C ASP A 305 -9.24 -11.70 -9.81
N VAL A 306 -9.31 -10.38 -9.99
CA VAL A 306 -10.55 -9.70 -10.43
C VAL A 306 -10.97 -10.19 -11.81
N LEU A 307 -10.04 -10.24 -12.78
CA LEU A 307 -10.34 -10.70 -14.14
C LEU A 307 -10.86 -12.14 -14.12
N SER A 308 -10.19 -13.06 -13.41
CA SER A 308 -10.60 -14.47 -13.36
C SER A 308 -11.95 -14.68 -12.68
N ARG A 309 -12.25 -13.91 -11.62
CA ARG A 309 -13.51 -14.06 -10.86
C ARG A 309 -14.71 -13.39 -11.52
N CYS A 310 -14.49 -12.28 -12.23
CA CYS A 310 -15.57 -11.45 -12.76
C CYS A 310 -15.87 -11.74 -14.24
N PHE A 311 -14.92 -12.29 -14.98
CA PHE A 311 -15.04 -12.58 -16.40
C PHE A 311 -14.63 -14.04 -16.72
N PRO A 312 -15.24 -15.05 -16.07
CA PRO A 312 -14.81 -16.43 -16.23
C PRO A 312 -15.00 -16.97 -17.66
N ALA A 313 -15.94 -16.40 -18.44
CA ALA A 313 -16.16 -16.82 -19.82
C ALA A 313 -15.08 -16.32 -20.77
N GLU A 314 -14.47 -15.17 -20.47
CA GLU A 314 -13.46 -14.52 -21.31
C GLU A 314 -12.03 -14.82 -20.84
N PHE A 315 -11.84 -15.11 -19.56
CA PHE A 315 -10.51 -15.21 -18.95
C PHE A 315 -9.59 -16.22 -19.63
N ASP A 316 -10.11 -17.38 -20.03
CA ASP A 316 -9.33 -18.40 -20.75
C ASP A 316 -8.82 -17.88 -22.11
N GLY A 317 -9.61 -17.06 -22.80
CA GLY A 317 -9.20 -16.41 -24.04
C GLY A 317 -8.16 -15.31 -23.85
N TRP A 318 -8.07 -14.73 -22.64
CA TRP A 318 -7.08 -13.71 -22.31
C TRP A 318 -5.76 -14.27 -21.82
N LYS A 319 -5.71 -15.53 -21.36
CA LYS A 319 -4.50 -16.17 -20.82
C LYS A 319 -3.26 -16.00 -21.70
N PRO A 320 -3.30 -16.20 -23.04
CA PRO A 320 -2.12 -16.01 -23.88
C PRO A 320 -1.56 -14.57 -23.81
N LYS A 321 -2.44 -13.56 -23.84
CA LYS A 321 -2.01 -12.16 -23.74
C LYS A 321 -1.53 -11.80 -22.33
N LEU A 322 -2.16 -12.36 -21.30
CA LEU A 322 -1.72 -12.16 -19.92
C LEU A 322 -0.35 -12.82 -19.66
N GLN A 323 -0.06 -13.96 -20.28
CA GLN A 323 1.26 -14.60 -20.23
C GLN A 323 2.32 -13.82 -21.00
N GLU A 324 1.97 -13.17 -22.12
CA GLU A 324 2.87 -12.24 -22.80
C GLU A 324 3.25 -11.06 -21.89
N MET A 325 2.28 -10.51 -21.15
CA MET A 325 2.51 -9.38 -20.24
C MET A 325 3.17 -9.78 -18.92
N VAL A 326 2.92 -10.99 -18.43
CA VAL A 326 3.43 -11.55 -17.18
C VAL A 326 3.93 -12.97 -17.46
N PRO A 327 5.18 -13.13 -17.96
CA PRO A 327 5.69 -14.45 -18.37
C PRO A 327 5.70 -15.50 -17.27
N SER A 328 5.75 -15.08 -16.01
CA SER A 328 5.69 -15.95 -14.83
C SER A 328 4.27 -16.34 -14.40
N LEU A 329 3.23 -15.97 -15.15
CA LEU A 329 1.84 -16.20 -14.74
C LEU A 329 1.57 -17.69 -14.54
N GLY A 330 1.15 -18.05 -13.32
CA GLY A 330 0.85 -19.44 -12.94
C GLY A 330 2.06 -20.26 -12.50
N VAL A 331 3.27 -19.69 -12.49
CA VAL A 331 4.51 -20.38 -12.09
C VAL A 331 5.09 -19.72 -10.84
N LYS A 332 5.51 -20.53 -9.86
CA LYS A 332 6.26 -20.04 -8.70
C LYS A 332 7.71 -19.81 -9.10
N LEU A 333 8.11 -18.55 -9.21
CA LEU A 333 9.49 -18.17 -9.56
C LEU A 333 10.54 -18.66 -8.55
N SER A 334 10.17 -18.84 -7.27
CA SER A 334 11.07 -19.40 -6.25
C SER A 334 11.61 -20.78 -6.63
N ASP A 335 10.80 -21.56 -7.35
CA ASP A 335 11.06 -22.96 -7.67
C ASP A 335 11.59 -23.12 -9.11
N ASN A 336 11.76 -22.01 -9.84
CA ASN A 336 12.19 -22.00 -11.24
C ASN A 336 13.25 -20.89 -11.48
N PRO A 337 14.53 -21.16 -11.14
CA PRO A 337 15.61 -20.19 -11.25
C PRO A 337 15.83 -19.62 -12.66
N ASP A 338 15.72 -20.47 -13.68
CA ASP A 338 15.92 -20.05 -15.07
C ASP A 338 14.83 -19.06 -15.52
N LEU A 339 13.56 -19.34 -15.19
CA LEU A 339 12.47 -18.42 -15.49
C LEU A 339 12.58 -17.13 -14.67
N PHE A 340 13.03 -17.22 -13.41
CA PHE A 340 13.29 -16.03 -12.60
C PHE A 340 14.32 -15.13 -13.27
N GLN A 341 15.46 -15.69 -13.71
CA GLN A 341 16.50 -14.92 -14.39
C GLN A 341 15.99 -14.30 -15.70
N GLN A 342 15.26 -15.07 -16.52
CA GLN A 342 14.68 -14.54 -17.77
C GLN A 342 13.74 -13.35 -17.53
N VAL A 343 12.86 -13.45 -16.53
CA VAL A 343 11.93 -12.37 -16.18
C VAL A 343 12.67 -11.17 -15.59
N TRP A 344 13.70 -11.41 -14.78
CA TRP A 344 14.54 -10.37 -14.21
C TRP A 344 15.30 -9.58 -15.28
N ASP A 345 15.94 -10.28 -16.21
CA ASP A 345 16.70 -9.67 -17.32
C ASP A 345 15.78 -8.90 -18.26
N TRP A 346 14.63 -9.50 -18.61
CA TRP A 346 13.61 -8.83 -19.42
C TRP A 346 13.09 -7.56 -18.74
N GLY A 347 12.69 -7.65 -17.47
CA GLY A 347 12.18 -6.50 -16.71
C GLY A 347 13.23 -5.39 -16.56
N THR A 348 14.48 -5.76 -16.29
CA THR A 348 15.62 -4.83 -16.21
C THR A 348 15.78 -4.04 -17.51
N LYS A 349 15.75 -4.74 -18.65
CA LYS A 349 15.89 -4.13 -19.98
C LYS A 349 14.71 -3.23 -20.35
N GLU A 350 13.47 -3.69 -20.14
CA GLU A 350 12.26 -2.91 -20.47
C GLU A 350 12.14 -1.65 -19.61
N LEU A 351 12.56 -1.71 -18.35
CA LEU A 351 12.61 -0.57 -17.44
C LEU A 351 13.86 0.31 -17.65
N GLY A 352 14.81 -0.12 -18.48
CA GLY A 352 16.07 0.57 -18.74
C GLY A 352 16.98 0.65 -17.51
N LEU A 353 16.89 -0.31 -16.59
CA LEU A 353 17.69 -0.36 -15.36
C LEU A 353 19.12 -0.86 -15.60
N ASP A 354 19.36 -1.51 -16.74
CA ASP A 354 20.70 -1.86 -17.26
C ASP A 354 21.46 -0.64 -17.78
N ARG A 355 20.75 0.46 -18.05
CA ARG A 355 21.32 1.73 -18.51
C ARG A 355 21.65 2.60 -17.31
N VAL A 356 22.57 2.17 -16.46
CA VAL A 356 23.15 3.10 -15.50
C VAL A 356 23.98 4.11 -16.28
N SER A 357 23.45 5.33 -16.34
CA SER A 357 24.09 6.54 -16.84
C SER A 357 25.46 6.71 -16.15
N ALA A 358 26.51 6.85 -16.95
CA ALA A 358 27.83 7.24 -16.49
C ALA A 358 27.79 8.65 -15.88
N THR A 359 27.45 8.75 -14.60
CA THR A 359 27.58 9.97 -13.79
C THR A 359 27.48 9.56 -12.33
N VAL A 360 28.64 9.30 -11.73
CA VAL A 360 28.88 9.41 -10.28
C VAL A 360 29.24 10.85 -9.98
#